data_AF-A0A8H9KW60-F1
#
_entry.id   AF-A0A8H9KW60-F1
#
_cell.length_a   1.000
_cell.length_b   1.000
_cell.length_c   1.000
_cell.angle_alpha   90.00
_cell.angle_beta   90.00
_cell.angle_gamma   90.00
#
_symmetry.space_group_name_H-M   'P 1'
#
loop_
_entity.id
_entity.type
_entity.pdbx_description
1 polymer ?
#
loop_
_entity_poly.entity_id
_entity_poly.type
_entity_poly.pdbx_seq_one_letter_code
_entity_poly.pdbx_strand_id
1 'polypeptide(L)' 'MNIIFFLIGCSVLIALFFLGAFFWASKNGQHDDTYTPSVRILFDDEPLETEVENDKKATSKT' A
#
# COMPACT_ATOMS: atom_id res chain seq x y z
N MET A 1 -10.18 22.24 -42.14
CA MET A 1 -10.25 23.02 -40.88
C MET A 1 -11.11 22.37 -39.79
N ASN A 2 -11.94 21.37 -40.07
CA ASN A 2 -12.84 20.78 -39.06
C ASN A 2 -12.14 19.80 -38.09
N ILE A 3 -11.09 19.12 -38.58
CA ILE A 3 -10.36 18.11 -37.81
C ILE A 3 -9.64 18.71 -36.59
N ILE A 4 -9.27 19.99 -36.65
CA ILE A 4 -8.59 20.71 -35.57
C ILE A 4 -9.51 20.83 -34.35
N PHE A 5 -10.80 21.13 -34.55
CA PHE A 5 -11.77 21.20 -33.47
C PHE A 5 -12.01 19.84 -32.83
N PHE A 6 -12.02 18.77 -33.63
CA PHE A 6 -12.10 17.39 -33.12
C PHE A 6 -10.87 17.02 -32.26
N LEU A 7 -9.67 17.34 -32.74
CA LEU A 7 -8.42 17.08 -32.03
C LEU A 7 -8.33 17.85 -30.70
N ILE A 8 -8.77 19.11 -30.67
CA ILE A 8 -8.86 19.92 -29.46
C ILE A 8 -9.81 19.28 -28.44
N GLY A 9 -11.00 18.84 -28.89
CA GLY A 9 -11.94 18.15 -28.01
C GLY A 9 -11.35 16.85 -27.44
N CYS A 10 -10.71 16.05 -28.30
CA CYS A 10 -10.09 14.80 -27.90
C CYS A 10 -8.93 15.03 -26.90
N SER A 11 -8.08 16.03 -27.13
CA SER A 11 -6.97 16.33 -26.21
C SER A 11 -7.45 16.79 -24.83
N VAL A 12 -8.51 17.60 -24.79
CA VAL A 12 -9.11 18.05 -23.51
C VAL A 12 -9.75 16.88 -22.77
N LEU A 13 -10.45 15.98 -23.46
CA LEU A 13 -11.02 14.78 -22.85
C LEU A 13 -9.93 13.89 -22.22
N ILE A 14 -8.83 13.67 -22.93
CA ILE A 14 -7.69 12.90 -22.43
C ILE A 14 -7.06 13.58 -21.21
N ALA A 15 -6.87 14.91 -21.26
CA ALA A 15 -6.33 15.66 -20.13
C ALA A 15 -7.23 15.56 -18.88
N LEU A 16 -8.54 15.68 -19.05
CA LEU A 16 -9.52 15.52 -17.96
C LEU A 16 -9.54 14.09 -17.40
N PHE A 17 -9.40 13.08 -18.26
CA PHE A 17 -9.29 11.69 -17.84
C PHE A 17 -8.08 11.46 -16.93
N PHE A 18 -6.90 11.92 -17.35
CA PHE A 18 -5.68 11.81 -16.55
C PHE A 18 -5.77 12.61 -15.24
N LEU A 19 -6.37 13.80 -15.28
CA LEU A 19 -6.59 14.61 -14.09
C LEU A 19 -7.54 13.94 -13.08
N GLY A 20 -8.62 13.33 -13.56
CA GLY A 20 -9.54 12.55 -12.73
C GLY A 20 -8.86 11.32 -12.10
N ALA A 21 -8.08 10.58 -12.90
CA ALA A 21 -7.29 9.44 -12.43
C ALA A 21 -6.26 9.88 -11.37
N PHE A 22 -5.63 11.05 -11.54
CA PHE A 22 -4.70 11.62 -10.57
C PHE A 22 -5.37 11.90 -9.22
N PHE A 23 -6.53 12.55 -9.22
CA PHE A 23 -7.25 12.79 -7.96
C PHE A 23 -7.75 11.50 -7.30
N TRP A 24 -8.18 10.52 -8.08
CA TRP A 24 -8.57 9.21 -7.56
C TRP A 24 -7.38 8.49 -6.89
N ALA A 25 -6.23 8.45 -7.57
CA ALA A 25 -5.01 7.87 -7.02
C ALA A 25 -4.51 8.63 -5.78
N SER A 26 -4.56 9.96 -5.80
CA SER A 26 -4.16 10.80 -4.67
C SER A 26 -5.06 10.64 -3.45
N LYS A 27 -6.36 10.34 -3.65
CA LYS A 27 -7.32 10.12 -2.56
C LYS A 27 -7.24 8.69 -1.97
N ASN A 28 -6.59 7.74 -2.64
CA ASN A 28 -6.56 6.33 -2.25
C ASN A 28 -5.73 6.02 -0.98
N GLY A 29 -5.44 6.99 -0.12
CA GLY A 29 -4.90 6.78 1.23
C GLY A 29 -3.46 6.24 1.30
N GLN A 30 -2.75 6.14 0.16
CA GLN A 30 -1.36 5.64 0.12
C GLN A 30 -0.35 6.50 0.89
N HIS A 31 -0.76 7.66 1.40
CA HIS A 31 0.07 8.57 2.18
C HIS A 31 -0.18 8.50 3.69
N ASP A 32 -1.10 7.65 4.15
CA ASP A 32 -1.52 7.65 5.56
C ASP A 32 -0.52 6.94 6.48
N ASP A 33 0.32 6.05 5.95
CA ASP A 33 1.32 5.32 6.73
C ASP A 33 2.73 5.88 6.51
N THR A 34 3.05 6.94 7.23
CA THR A 34 4.38 7.59 7.23
C THR A 34 5.29 7.13 8.38
N TYR A 35 4.79 6.29 9.30
CA TYR A 35 5.48 5.96 10.56
C TYR A 35 5.72 4.47 10.78
N THR A 36 4.77 3.60 10.43
CA THR A 36 4.89 2.15 10.64
C THR A 36 6.08 1.51 9.88
N PRO A 37 6.39 1.87 8.62
CA PRO A 37 7.45 1.16 7.88
C PRO A 37 8.86 1.39 8.45
N SER A 38 9.17 2.59 8.95
CA SER A 38 10.48 2.90 9.52
C SER A 38 10.70 2.30 10.91
N VAL A 39 9.63 2.02 11.64
CA VAL A 39 9.70 1.38 12.97
C VAL A 39 9.81 -0.13 12.84
N ARG A 40 9.14 -0.74 11.86
CA ARG A 40 9.19 -2.20 11.62
C ARG A 40 10.60 -2.71 11.35
N ILE A 41 11.37 -2.01 10.51
CA ILE A 41 12.72 -2.44 10.13
C ILE A 41 13.70 -2.46 11.31
N LEU A 42 13.45 -1.69 12.38
CA LEU A 42 14.27 -1.72 13.60
C LEU A 42 14.06 -2.99 14.42
N PHE A 43 12.92 -3.66 14.28
CA PHE A 43 12.54 -4.85 15.04
C PHE A 43 12.58 -6.14 14.21
N ASP A 44 12.67 -6.05 12.88
CA ASP A 44 12.75 -7.21 11.98
C ASP A 44 14.08 -7.98 12.13
N ASP A 45 15.13 -7.34 12.64
CA ASP A 45 16.46 -7.94 12.88
C ASP A 45 16.60 -8.58 14.27
N GLU A 46 15.57 -8.48 15.14
CA GLU A 46 15.59 -9.16 16.43
C GLU A 46 15.24 -10.65 16.21
N PRO A 47 16.19 -11.59 16.39
CA PRO A 47 15.87 -13.00 16.29
C PRO A 47 14.82 -13.32 17.35
N LEU A 48 13.67 -13.84 16.93
CA LEU A 48 12.65 -14.36 17.84
C LEU A 48 13.29 -15.47 18.68
N GLU A 49 13.79 -15.12 19.87
CA GLU A 49 14.25 -16.09 20.85
C GLU A 49 13.03 -16.89 21.34
N THR A 50 12.81 -18.03 20.69
CA THR A 50 12.37 -19.28 21.31
C THR A 50 11.05 -19.24 22.10
N GLU A 51 9.91 -19.24 21.40
CA GLU A 51 8.68 -19.85 21.91
C GLU A 51 8.73 -21.37 21.61
N VAL A 52 9.62 -22.10 22.28
CA VAL A 52 9.66 -23.58 22.23
C VAL A 52 9.78 -24.17 23.63
N GLU A 53 8.96 -23.75 24.60
CA GLU A 53 8.80 -24.54 25.82
C GLU A 53 7.52 -24.20 26.60
N ASN A 54 6.37 -24.80 26.26
CA ASN A 54 5.37 -25.08 27.29
C ASN A 54 4.32 -26.17 27.00
N ASP A 55 4.43 -26.96 25.92
CA ASP A 55 3.42 -28.01 25.64
C ASP A 55 3.74 -29.41 26.23
N LYS A 56 4.82 -29.58 27.00
CA LYS A 56 5.23 -30.93 27.50
C LYS A 56 4.92 -31.25 28.97
N LYS A 57 4.10 -30.46 29.68
CA LYS A 57 3.77 -30.76 31.09
C LYS A 57 2.46 -31.55 31.33
N ALA A 58 1.76 -31.97 30.28
CA ALA A 58 0.47 -32.68 30.42
C ALA A 58 0.54 -34.22 30.34
N THR A 59 1.67 -34.84 29.98
CA THR A 59 1.72 -36.28 29.62
C THR A 59 2.65 -37.16 30.45
N SER A 60 3.11 -36.69 31.62
CA SER A 60 3.84 -37.53 32.59
C SER A 60 3.13 -37.57 33.95
N LYS A 61 1.86 -37.95 33.94
CA LYS A 61 1.17 -38.53 35.09
C LYS A 61 0.56 -39.86 34.67
N THR A 62 1.37 -40.91 34.60
CA THR A 62 0.99 -42.32 34.81
C THR A 62 2.26 -43.08 35.13
#